data_AF-A0AAD9TRU3-F1
#
_entry.id   AF-A0AAD9TRU3-F1
#
_cell.length_a   1.000
_cell.length_b   1.000
_cell.length_c   1.000
_cell.angle_alpha   90.00
_cell.angle_beta   90.00
_cell.angle_gamma   90.00
#
_symmetry.space_group_name_H-M   'P 1'
#
loop_
_entity.id
_entity.type
_entity.pdbx_description
1 polymer ?
#
loop_
_entity_poly.entity_id
_entity_poly.type
_entity_poly.pdbx_seq_one_letter_code
_entity_poly.pdbx_strand_id
1 'polypeptide(L)'
;MNNPHLKKNVEYFYVLGGGIATNCLNGANSLSEQYLDRIGNLDPKDRNPYAEFNIFSDPFASYQQVLHSGIPVTLIPLDATRTIPLSKDFLVEYEKKQNTYEAQYCFQSLKMLRDSWINDRFHEEYCMWDSFMVGVALSIMRNSQSYNGENEFSEMEYMNITVVTSNEPYCVSDGSNPLIDGLAVPKFNEEKNGAHSGHVEMGMLDPFCFRIGKGKCQVFCFMSDNNSLIICSYF
;
A
#
# COMPACT_ATOMS: atom_id res chain seq x y z
N MET A 1 -8.85 -8.39 -17.22
CA MET A 1 -7.69 -8.18 -18.12
C MET A 1 -8.11 -8.30 -19.56
N ASN A 2 -7.85 -7.28 -20.37
CA ASN A 2 -8.15 -7.32 -21.80
C ASN A 2 -7.11 -8.14 -22.60
N ASN A 3 -5.91 -8.38 -22.05
CA ASN A 3 -4.81 -9.08 -22.74
C ASN A 3 -4.11 -10.11 -21.81
N PRO A 4 -4.74 -11.26 -21.50
CA PRO A 4 -4.21 -12.20 -20.53
C PRO A 4 -2.90 -12.88 -20.92
N HIS A 5 -2.65 -12.98 -22.22
CA HIS A 5 -1.43 -13.57 -22.76
C HIS A 5 -0.16 -12.78 -22.42
N LEU A 6 -0.26 -11.51 -21.97
CA LEU A 6 0.89 -10.69 -21.61
C LEU A 6 1.51 -11.07 -20.25
N LYS A 7 0.77 -11.79 -19.39
CA LYS A 7 1.27 -12.25 -18.08
C LYS A 7 2.57 -13.04 -18.21
N LYS A 8 2.72 -13.84 -19.27
CA LYS A 8 3.91 -14.65 -19.52
C LYS A 8 5.19 -13.83 -19.77
N ASN A 9 5.04 -12.54 -20.07
CA ASN A 9 6.17 -11.63 -20.32
C ASN A 9 6.61 -10.90 -19.04
N VAL A 10 5.94 -11.15 -17.91
CA VAL A 10 6.24 -10.53 -16.62
C VAL A 10 6.71 -11.63 -15.68
N GLU A 11 7.93 -11.46 -15.19
CA GLU A 11 8.55 -12.42 -14.27
C GLU A 11 8.18 -12.14 -12.82
N TYR A 12 8.14 -10.86 -12.43
CA TYR A 12 8.02 -10.46 -11.03
C TYR A 12 7.44 -9.04 -10.91
N PHE A 13 6.67 -8.78 -9.85
CA PHE A 13 6.21 -7.43 -9.49
C PHE A 13 6.85 -6.93 -8.20
N TYR A 14 7.37 -5.70 -8.23
CA TYR A 14 7.72 -4.93 -7.03
C TYR A 14 6.71 -3.81 -6.89
N VAL A 15 6.00 -3.75 -5.77
CA VAL A 15 4.84 -2.88 -5.63
C VAL A 15 4.95 -2.10 -4.33
N LEU A 16 5.01 -0.77 -4.45
CA LEU A 16 4.79 0.12 -3.32
C LEU A 16 3.29 0.29 -3.11
N GLY A 17 2.82 -0.11 -1.94
CA GLY A 17 1.45 0.18 -1.53
C GLY A 17 1.00 -0.62 -0.32
N GLY A 18 -0.13 -0.19 0.23
CA GLY A 18 -0.73 -0.79 1.41
C GLY A 18 -0.08 -0.41 2.73
N GLY A 19 -0.77 -0.74 3.82
CA GLY A 19 -0.26 -0.74 5.19
C GLY A 19 -0.66 -2.06 5.84
N ILE A 20 0.28 -2.73 6.50
CA ILE A 20 0.11 -4.05 7.08
C ILE A 20 -0.10 -3.89 8.58
N ALA A 21 -1.36 -3.99 8.99
CA ALA A 21 -1.70 -4.05 10.40
C ALA A 21 -1.61 -5.51 10.89
N THR A 22 -0.47 -5.89 11.45
CA THR A 22 -0.24 -7.25 12.00
C THR A 22 -1.23 -7.67 13.10
N ASN A 23 -1.94 -6.71 13.70
CA ASN A 23 -2.80 -6.93 14.87
C ASN A 23 -4.32 -6.75 14.63
N CYS A 24 -4.78 -6.54 13.39
CA CYS A 24 -6.23 -6.40 13.13
C CYS A 24 -7.01 -7.73 13.23
N LEU A 25 -6.34 -8.89 13.15
CA LEU A 25 -6.99 -10.21 13.22
C LEU A 25 -7.40 -10.63 14.65
N ASN A 26 -6.86 -10.02 15.69
CA ASN A 26 -7.08 -10.45 17.09
C ASN A 26 -8.27 -9.79 17.79
N GLY A 27 -9.21 -9.23 17.02
CA GLY A 27 -10.36 -8.51 17.56
C GLY A 27 -9.96 -7.13 18.09
N ALA A 28 -10.83 -6.17 17.87
CA ALA A 28 -10.64 -4.73 18.06
C ALA A 28 -10.44 -4.25 19.53
N ASN A 29 -9.75 -5.02 20.39
CA ASN A 29 -9.68 -4.76 21.82
C ASN A 29 -8.33 -4.23 22.36
N SER A 30 -7.33 -3.95 21.51
CA SER A 30 -6.10 -3.30 22.04
C SER A 30 -5.22 -2.59 21.00
N LEU A 31 -5.76 -2.02 19.93
CA LEU A 31 -4.99 -1.09 19.09
C LEU A 31 -5.27 0.33 19.58
N SER A 32 -4.24 1.03 20.04
CA SER A 32 -4.38 2.45 20.39
C SER A 32 -4.80 3.22 19.13
N GLU A 33 -5.67 4.22 19.26
CA GLU A 33 -6.12 5.05 18.14
C GLU A 33 -4.95 5.67 17.36
N GLN A 34 -3.82 5.90 18.04
CA GLN A 34 -2.56 6.38 17.47
C GLN A 34 -1.88 5.39 16.50
N TYR A 35 -2.10 4.07 16.67
CA TYR A 35 -1.58 3.05 15.75
C TYR A 35 -2.46 2.92 14.50
N LEU A 36 -3.78 3.07 14.66
CA LEU A 36 -4.76 3.03 13.56
C LEU A 36 -4.59 4.21 12.59
N ASP A 37 -4.31 5.41 13.13
CA ASP A 37 -4.00 6.64 12.35
C ASP A 37 -2.66 6.57 11.56
N ARG A 38 -1.87 5.52 11.82
CA ARG A 38 -0.58 5.23 11.17
C ARG A 38 -0.65 4.06 10.20
N ILE A 39 -1.83 3.53 9.87
CA ILE A 39 -1.95 2.45 8.88
C ILE A 39 -1.96 3.07 7.48
N GLY A 40 -2.94 3.93 7.19
CA GLY A 40 -3.11 4.57 5.89
C GLY A 40 -2.33 5.88 5.73
N ASN A 41 -2.32 6.43 4.51
CA ASN A 41 -1.77 7.76 4.18
C ASN A 41 -2.71 8.63 3.35
N LEU A 42 -4.01 8.27 3.26
CA LEU A 42 -5.00 9.10 2.59
C LEU A 42 -5.20 10.44 3.30
N ASP A 43 -5.42 11.48 2.50
CA ASP A 43 -5.80 12.81 2.94
C ASP A 43 -7.06 13.28 2.20
N PRO A 44 -8.14 13.71 2.88
CA PRO A 44 -8.31 13.81 4.34
C PRO A 44 -8.35 12.48 5.08
N LYS A 45 -7.61 12.38 6.20
CA LYS A 45 -7.47 11.15 7.01
C LYS A 45 -8.77 10.63 7.63
N ASP A 46 -9.72 11.52 7.91
CA ASP A 46 -10.99 11.18 8.55
C ASP A 46 -11.86 10.27 7.67
N ARG A 47 -11.67 10.30 6.36
CA ARG A 47 -12.47 9.51 5.42
C ARG A 47 -12.16 8.03 5.49
N ASN A 48 -10.88 7.68 5.41
CA ASN A 48 -10.41 6.30 5.49
C ASN A 48 -8.96 6.30 6.02
N PRO A 49 -8.76 6.20 7.35
CA PRO A 49 -7.44 6.33 7.98
C PRO A 49 -6.53 5.11 7.74
N TYR A 50 -7.02 4.14 6.98
CA TYR A 50 -6.43 2.81 6.88
C TYR A 50 -5.90 2.48 5.50
N ALA A 51 -6.47 3.11 4.47
CA ALA A 51 -6.04 2.87 3.12
C ALA A 51 -4.73 3.61 2.81
N GLU A 52 -3.90 2.94 2.03
CA GLU A 52 -2.77 3.57 1.36
C GLU A 52 -3.21 4.06 -0.02
N PHE A 53 -2.68 5.21 -0.44
CA PHE A 53 -3.10 5.95 -1.61
C PHE A 53 -3.07 5.14 -2.93
N ASN A 54 -1.99 4.42 -3.22
CA ASN A 54 -1.87 3.62 -4.44
C ASN A 54 -2.91 2.50 -4.49
N ILE A 55 -3.09 1.77 -3.38
CA ILE A 55 -4.11 0.71 -3.29
C ILE A 55 -5.51 1.31 -3.36
N PHE A 56 -5.76 2.42 -2.68
CA PHE A 56 -7.06 3.08 -2.67
C PHE A 56 -7.43 3.65 -4.05
N SER A 57 -6.45 4.09 -4.84
CA SER A 57 -6.69 4.68 -6.14
C SER A 57 -7.30 3.69 -7.13
N ASP A 58 -6.90 2.41 -7.06
CA ASP A 58 -7.56 1.32 -7.78
C ASP A 58 -7.44 0.00 -7.00
N PRO A 59 -8.38 -0.26 -6.07
CA PRO A 59 -8.32 -1.45 -5.23
C PRO A 59 -8.55 -2.75 -6.01
N PHE A 60 -9.30 -2.70 -7.12
CA PHE A 60 -9.57 -3.88 -7.96
C PHE A 60 -8.40 -4.22 -8.87
N ALA A 61 -7.69 -3.22 -9.39
CA ALA A 61 -6.42 -3.47 -10.04
C ALA A 61 -5.44 -4.12 -9.06
N SER A 62 -5.34 -3.58 -7.85
CA SER A 62 -4.47 -4.14 -6.80
C SER A 62 -4.84 -5.59 -6.46
N TYR A 63 -6.12 -5.88 -6.21
CA TYR A 63 -6.61 -7.22 -5.92
C TYR A 63 -6.40 -8.17 -7.12
N GLN A 64 -6.98 -7.87 -8.27
CA GLN A 64 -7.06 -8.83 -9.38
C GLN A 64 -5.83 -8.88 -10.28
N GLN A 65 -5.17 -7.73 -10.50
CA GLN A 65 -4.09 -7.59 -11.47
C GLN A 65 -2.72 -7.80 -10.87
N VAL A 66 -2.57 -7.50 -9.58
CA VAL A 66 -1.29 -7.62 -8.88
C VAL A 66 -1.32 -8.89 -8.04
N LEU A 67 -2.19 -8.97 -7.03
CA LEU A 67 -2.17 -10.05 -6.04
C LEU A 67 -2.68 -11.39 -6.60
N HIS A 68 -3.83 -11.40 -7.27
CA HIS A 68 -4.42 -12.62 -7.84
C HIS A 68 -3.99 -12.89 -9.29
N SER A 69 -2.87 -12.30 -9.71
CA SER A 69 -2.35 -12.42 -11.07
C SER A 69 -1.71 -13.77 -11.35
N GLY A 70 -1.20 -14.43 -10.31
CA GLY A 70 -0.37 -15.63 -10.38
C GLY A 70 1.12 -15.33 -10.64
N ILE A 71 1.51 -14.07 -10.74
CA ILE A 71 2.90 -13.62 -10.85
C ILE A 71 3.43 -13.36 -9.44
N PRO A 72 4.67 -13.78 -9.11
CA PRO A 72 5.29 -13.45 -7.83
C PRO A 72 5.33 -11.94 -7.56
N VAL A 73 5.00 -11.54 -6.33
CA VAL A 73 4.95 -10.14 -5.88
C VAL A 73 5.78 -9.95 -4.62
N THR A 74 6.57 -8.87 -4.60
CA THR A 74 7.12 -8.27 -3.37
C THR A 74 6.38 -6.97 -3.09
N LEU A 75 5.71 -6.91 -1.94
CA LEU A 75 5.03 -5.71 -1.47
C LEU A 75 5.94 -4.89 -0.56
N ILE A 76 6.04 -3.59 -0.83
CA ILE A 76 6.71 -2.59 -0.02
C ILE A 76 5.60 -1.79 0.68
N PRO A 77 5.27 -2.10 1.94
CA PRO A 77 4.20 -1.41 2.66
C PRO A 77 4.67 -0.07 3.24
N LEU A 78 3.70 0.74 3.67
CA LEU A 78 3.98 1.96 4.44
C LEU A 78 4.73 1.68 5.74
N ASP A 79 4.51 0.53 6.38
CA ASP A 79 5.18 0.13 7.61
C ASP A 79 6.70 0.06 7.44
N ALA A 80 7.16 -0.55 6.34
CA ALA A 80 8.58 -0.65 6.02
C ALA A 80 9.18 0.72 5.69
N THR A 81 8.49 1.50 4.88
CA THR A 81 9.01 2.77 4.37
C THR A 81 8.98 3.91 5.38
N ARG A 82 8.06 3.87 6.37
CA ARG A 82 8.00 4.86 7.45
C ARG A 82 9.15 4.78 8.44
N THR A 83 9.97 3.72 8.38
CA THR A 83 11.15 3.58 9.25
C THR A 83 12.34 4.42 8.79
N ILE A 84 12.29 4.98 7.58
CA ILE A 84 13.40 5.70 6.95
C ILE A 84 13.01 7.14 6.55
N PRO A 85 12.57 7.99 7.50
CA PRO A 85 12.24 9.38 7.20
C PRO A 85 13.48 10.15 6.72
N LEU A 86 13.25 11.13 5.83
CA LEU A 86 14.32 11.90 5.23
C LEU A 86 14.96 12.84 6.26
N SER A 87 16.12 12.45 6.78
CA SER A 87 16.80 13.20 7.84
C SER A 87 17.28 14.58 7.37
N LYS A 88 17.37 15.51 8.33
CA LYS A 88 17.95 16.85 8.11
C LYS A 88 19.40 16.74 7.64
N ASP A 89 20.17 15.84 8.26
CA ASP A 89 21.57 15.63 7.94
C ASP A 89 21.77 15.12 6.51
N PHE A 90 20.88 14.23 6.04
CA PHE A 90 20.89 13.79 4.65
C PHE A 90 20.71 14.96 3.70
N LEU A 91 19.72 15.83 3.93
CA LEU A 91 19.48 16.98 3.06
C LEU A 91 20.64 17.99 3.09
N VAL A 92 21.25 18.24 4.25
CA VAL A 92 22.44 19.10 4.38
C VAL A 92 23.64 18.51 3.64
N GLU A 93 23.87 17.21 3.74
CA GLU A 93 24.95 16.55 3.00
C GLU A 93 24.67 16.49 1.50
N TYR A 94 23.41 16.32 1.11
CA TYR A 94 23.02 16.32 -0.30
C TYR A 94 23.18 17.71 -0.93
N GLU A 95 22.93 18.78 -0.16
CA GLU A 95 23.20 20.15 -0.58
C GLU A 95 24.67 20.38 -0.94
N LYS A 96 25.59 19.80 -0.17
CA LYS A 96 27.04 19.93 -0.39
C LYS A 96 27.55 19.12 -1.59
N LYS A 97 26.82 18.09 -2.05
CA LYS A 97 27.31 17.06 -2.99
C LYS A 97 26.46 17.01 -4.28
N GLN A 98 26.39 18.12 -5.01
CA GLN A 98 25.61 18.24 -6.26
C GLN A 98 26.49 18.37 -7.52
N ASN A 99 27.38 17.40 -7.71
CA ASN A 99 28.40 17.46 -8.77
C ASN A 99 27.85 17.19 -10.19
N THR A 100 26.58 16.78 -10.31
CA THR A 100 25.93 16.37 -11.55
C THR A 100 24.60 17.12 -11.72
N TYR A 101 24.16 17.34 -12.96
CA TYR A 101 22.88 18.01 -13.23
C TYR A 101 21.68 17.24 -12.67
N GLU A 102 21.74 15.92 -12.69
CA GLU A 102 20.73 15.02 -12.14
C GLU A 102 20.60 15.22 -10.63
N ALA A 103 21.72 15.24 -9.90
CA ALA A 103 21.73 15.51 -8.46
C ALA A 103 21.21 16.91 -8.11
N GLN A 104 21.51 17.93 -8.93
CA GLN A 104 20.97 19.28 -8.74
C GLN A 104 19.45 19.30 -8.92
N TYR A 105 18.94 18.63 -9.94
CA TYR A 105 17.52 18.52 -10.19
C TYR A 105 16.79 17.81 -9.04
N CYS A 106 17.27 16.62 -8.65
CA CYS A 106 16.70 15.86 -7.54
C CYS A 106 16.70 16.65 -6.23
N PHE A 107 17.80 17.35 -5.92
CA PHE A 107 17.85 18.22 -4.73
C PHE A 107 16.84 19.37 -4.81
N GLN A 108 16.72 20.03 -5.97
CA GLN A 108 15.72 21.10 -6.17
C GLN A 108 14.29 20.59 -5.98
N SER A 109 13.96 19.41 -6.52
CA SER A 109 12.65 18.78 -6.32
C SER A 109 12.37 18.49 -4.85
N LEU A 110 13.34 17.93 -4.12
CA LEU A 110 13.20 17.66 -2.68
C LEU A 110 13.05 18.95 -1.87
N LYS A 111 13.79 20.00 -2.25
CA LYS A 111 13.69 21.31 -1.61
C LYS A 111 12.31 21.93 -1.83
N MET A 112 11.77 21.84 -3.05
CA MET A 112 10.40 22.30 -3.35
C MET A 112 9.36 21.54 -2.52
N LEU A 113 9.47 20.21 -2.42
CA LEU A 113 8.58 19.38 -1.61
C LEU A 113 8.61 19.81 -0.15
N ARG A 114 9.82 19.95 0.42
CA ARG A 114 10.02 20.44 1.80
C ARG A 114 9.40 21.82 2.01
N ASP A 115 9.67 22.77 1.11
CA ASP A 115 9.22 24.15 1.26
C ASP A 115 7.69 24.29 1.06
N SER A 116 7.06 23.34 0.36
CA SER A 116 5.60 23.24 0.19
C SER A 116 4.88 22.44 1.28
N TRP A 117 5.62 21.82 2.21
CA TRP A 117 5.04 20.96 3.23
C TRP A 117 4.21 21.79 4.22
N ILE A 118 3.01 21.30 4.55
CA ILE A 118 2.00 22.06 5.32
C ILE A 118 2.46 22.32 6.77
N ASN A 119 3.39 21.52 7.29
CA ASN A 119 3.87 21.58 8.67
C ASN A 119 5.41 21.51 8.74
N ASP A 120 5.98 21.81 9.91
CA ASP A 120 7.43 21.74 10.16
C ASP A 120 7.95 20.30 10.37
N ARG A 121 7.13 19.28 10.13
CA ARG A 121 7.43 17.86 10.38
C ARG A 121 7.84 17.09 9.13
N PHE A 122 8.23 17.79 8.06
CA PHE A 122 8.72 17.16 6.82
C PHE A 122 9.75 16.05 7.08
N HIS A 123 10.73 16.30 7.97
CA HIS A 123 11.79 15.34 8.28
C HIS A 123 11.36 14.17 9.19
N GLU A 124 10.14 14.22 9.72
CA GLU A 124 9.54 13.15 10.54
C GLU A 124 8.51 12.35 9.73
N GLU A 125 7.89 12.97 8.71
CA GLU A 125 6.77 12.41 7.96
C GLU A 125 7.13 11.97 6.53
N TYR A 126 8.05 12.69 5.87
CA TYR A 126 8.38 12.41 4.46
C TYR A 126 9.39 11.27 4.34
N CYS A 127 9.02 10.27 3.55
CA CYS A 127 9.85 9.11 3.22
C CYS A 127 9.95 8.99 1.70
N MET A 128 11.11 8.57 1.19
CA MET A 128 11.30 8.33 -0.25
C MET A 128 10.77 6.96 -0.66
N TRP A 129 9.45 6.78 -0.57
CA TRP A 129 8.74 5.51 -0.78
C TRP A 129 9.14 4.79 -2.06
N ASP A 130 9.03 5.46 -3.21
CA ASP A 130 9.32 4.88 -4.52
C ASP A 130 10.81 4.53 -4.68
N SER A 131 11.69 5.42 -4.23
CA SER A 131 13.14 5.20 -4.30
C SER A 131 13.57 4.00 -3.44
N PHE A 132 12.93 3.81 -2.28
CA PHE A 132 13.18 2.66 -1.42
C PHE A 132 12.74 1.35 -2.09
N MET A 133 11.56 1.33 -2.71
CA MET A 133 11.11 0.18 -3.50
C MET A 133 12.12 -0.19 -4.60
N VAL A 134 12.62 0.81 -5.33
CA VAL A 134 13.63 0.58 -6.37
C VAL A 134 14.93 0.04 -5.76
N GLY A 135 15.38 0.58 -4.62
CA GLY A 135 16.57 0.09 -3.93
C GLY A 135 16.45 -1.38 -3.51
N VAL A 136 15.31 -1.76 -2.94
CA VAL A 136 15.01 -3.13 -2.56
C VAL A 136 14.98 -4.04 -3.80
N ALA A 137 14.27 -3.64 -4.85
CA ALA A 137 14.19 -4.41 -6.09
C ALA A 137 15.56 -4.63 -6.73
N LEU A 138 16.40 -3.59 -6.81
CA LEU A 138 17.76 -3.70 -7.34
C LEU A 138 18.62 -4.65 -6.50
N SER A 139 18.54 -4.58 -5.17
CA SER A 139 19.29 -5.49 -4.29
C SER A 139 18.87 -6.96 -4.51
N ILE A 140 17.56 -7.23 -4.65
CA ILE A 140 17.05 -8.58 -4.95
C ILE A 140 17.55 -9.08 -6.30
N MET A 141 17.44 -8.25 -7.36
CA MET A 141 17.90 -8.62 -8.70
C MET A 141 19.40 -8.93 -8.72
N ARG A 142 20.19 -8.14 -8.00
CA ARG A 142 21.66 -8.28 -7.94
C ARG A 142 22.10 -9.52 -7.16
N ASN A 143 21.36 -9.89 -6.12
CA ASN A 143 21.65 -11.02 -5.23
C ASN A 143 20.90 -12.31 -5.60
N SER A 144 20.34 -12.39 -6.80
CA SER A 144 19.51 -13.50 -7.30
C SER A 144 20.15 -14.90 -7.28
N GLN A 145 21.47 -15.01 -7.04
CA GLN A 145 22.17 -16.30 -6.90
C GLN A 145 22.22 -16.83 -5.45
N SER A 146 21.90 -16.01 -4.45
CA SER A 146 21.91 -16.33 -3.02
C SER A 146 20.53 -16.06 -2.43
N TYR A 147 19.55 -16.87 -2.85
CA TYR A 147 18.11 -16.69 -2.58
C TYR A 147 17.72 -17.15 -1.17
N ASN A 148 18.33 -16.59 -0.14
CA ASN A 148 17.95 -16.82 1.27
C ASN A 148 16.95 -15.78 1.81
N GLY A 149 16.44 -14.89 0.96
CA GLY A 149 15.53 -13.82 1.41
C GLY A 149 16.25 -12.66 2.11
N GLU A 150 17.58 -12.55 1.95
CA GLU A 150 18.36 -11.44 2.49
C GLU A 150 18.32 -10.25 1.51
N ASN A 151 17.89 -9.09 1.99
CA ASN A 151 17.98 -7.83 1.28
C ASN A 151 18.94 -6.89 2.03
N GLU A 152 19.75 -6.13 1.29
CA GLU A 152 20.74 -5.24 1.90
C GLU A 152 20.10 -4.08 2.70
N PHE A 153 18.86 -3.72 2.36
CA PHE A 153 18.17 -2.55 2.88
C PHE A 153 16.94 -2.91 3.73
N SER A 154 16.60 -4.19 3.88
CA SER A 154 15.38 -4.60 4.57
C SER A 154 15.36 -6.07 4.94
N GLU A 155 14.43 -6.46 5.83
CA GLU A 155 14.09 -7.86 6.07
C GLU A 155 12.88 -8.23 5.22
N MET A 156 12.78 -9.50 4.81
CA MET A 156 11.68 -9.95 3.95
C MET A 156 11.01 -11.17 4.58
N GLU A 157 9.67 -11.17 4.58
CA GLU A 157 8.84 -12.22 5.18
C GLU A 157 7.77 -12.69 4.20
N TYR A 158 7.60 -14.00 4.06
CA TYR A 158 6.53 -14.55 3.24
C TYR A 158 5.20 -14.55 4.02
N MET A 159 4.17 -13.91 3.47
CA MET A 159 2.84 -13.75 4.04
C MET A 159 1.78 -13.78 2.94
N ASN A 160 0.56 -14.27 3.18
CA ASN A 160 -0.53 -14.04 2.22
C ASN A 160 -1.09 -12.65 2.41
N ILE A 161 -1.36 -11.97 1.31
CA ILE A 161 -2.01 -10.67 1.33
C ILE A 161 -3.26 -10.71 0.48
N THR A 162 -4.29 -10.04 0.97
CA THR A 162 -5.50 -9.76 0.21
C THR A 162 -5.86 -8.30 0.39
N VAL A 163 -6.40 -7.68 -0.65
CA VAL A 163 -7.03 -6.38 -0.52
C VAL A 163 -8.48 -6.61 -0.12
N VAL A 164 -9.00 -5.83 0.82
CA VAL A 164 -10.41 -5.78 1.19
C VAL A 164 -10.91 -4.38 0.87
N THR A 165 -12.00 -4.32 0.11
CA THR A 165 -12.59 -3.07 -0.36
C THR A 165 -13.97 -2.81 0.23
N SER A 166 -14.48 -3.74 1.05
CA SER A 166 -15.85 -3.72 1.54
C SER A 166 -15.98 -3.24 2.97
N ASN A 167 -17.15 -2.74 3.36
CA ASN A 167 -17.47 -2.41 4.76
C ASN A 167 -17.56 -3.64 5.67
N GLU A 168 -17.52 -3.36 6.98
CA GLU A 168 -17.83 -4.35 8.02
C GLU A 168 -19.35 -4.65 8.09
N PRO A 169 -19.74 -5.89 8.45
CA PRO A 169 -18.87 -7.06 8.63
C PRO A 169 -18.33 -7.57 7.29
N TYR A 170 -17.01 -7.78 7.21
CA TYR A 170 -16.33 -8.20 6.00
C TYR A 170 -16.87 -9.53 5.47
N CYS A 171 -16.79 -9.75 4.16
CA CYS A 171 -17.27 -10.95 3.47
C CYS A 171 -18.79 -11.20 3.53
N VAL A 172 -19.58 -10.26 4.09
CA VAL A 172 -21.05 -10.38 4.15
C VAL A 172 -21.67 -9.41 3.16
N SER A 173 -22.59 -9.90 2.32
CA SER A 173 -23.39 -9.04 1.44
C SER A 173 -24.51 -8.38 2.24
N ASP A 174 -24.60 -7.06 2.17
CA ASP A 174 -25.69 -6.24 2.73
C ASP A 174 -26.62 -5.68 1.63
N GLY A 175 -26.48 -6.17 0.40
CA GLY A 175 -27.28 -5.74 -0.75
C GLY A 175 -26.88 -4.38 -1.34
N SER A 176 -25.80 -3.78 -0.85
CA SER A 176 -25.36 -2.45 -1.27
C SER A 176 -24.14 -2.45 -2.18
N ASN A 177 -23.64 -3.62 -2.57
CA ASN A 177 -22.41 -3.74 -3.35
C ASN A 177 -22.67 -3.40 -4.83
N PRO A 178 -22.10 -2.29 -5.36
CA PRO A 178 -22.36 -1.85 -6.73
C PRO A 178 -21.79 -2.80 -7.81
N LEU A 179 -20.98 -3.78 -7.43
CA LEU A 179 -20.31 -4.73 -8.33
C LEU A 179 -21.00 -6.09 -8.39
N ILE A 180 -21.87 -6.40 -7.42
CA ILE A 180 -22.56 -7.69 -7.31
C ILE A 180 -24.08 -7.48 -7.36
N ASP A 181 -24.60 -6.54 -6.57
CA ASP A 181 -26.02 -6.41 -6.35
C ASP A 181 -26.74 -5.73 -7.52
N GLY A 182 -27.86 -6.30 -7.95
CA GLY A 182 -28.64 -5.82 -9.09
C GLY A 182 -28.06 -6.14 -10.47
N LEU A 183 -26.91 -6.83 -10.55
CA LEU A 183 -26.29 -7.24 -11.82
C LEU A 183 -26.56 -8.72 -12.12
N ALA A 184 -26.85 -9.01 -13.39
CA ALA A 184 -27.04 -10.40 -13.88
C ALA A 184 -25.73 -11.20 -13.83
N VAL A 185 -24.58 -10.52 -13.99
CA VAL A 185 -23.24 -11.07 -13.88
C VAL A 185 -22.41 -10.12 -13.01
N PRO A 186 -21.81 -10.59 -11.91
CA PRO A 186 -20.92 -9.76 -11.09
C PRO A 186 -19.79 -9.15 -11.93
N LYS A 187 -19.45 -7.89 -11.67
CA LYS A 187 -18.27 -7.27 -12.26
C LYS A 187 -17.01 -7.93 -11.71
N PHE A 188 -15.99 -7.98 -12.56
CA PHE A 188 -14.68 -8.53 -12.21
C PHE A 188 -14.67 -10.02 -11.80
N ASN A 189 -15.75 -10.78 -12.03
CA ASN A 189 -15.90 -12.16 -11.54
C ASN A 189 -15.79 -12.29 -10.01
N GLU A 190 -16.22 -11.26 -9.27
CA GLU A 190 -16.27 -11.34 -7.81
C GLU A 190 -17.20 -12.47 -7.33
N GLU A 191 -16.75 -13.22 -6.32
CA GLU A 191 -17.53 -14.29 -5.72
C GLU A 191 -18.60 -13.72 -4.78
N LYS A 192 -19.83 -14.22 -4.91
CA LYS A 192 -20.87 -13.95 -3.91
C LYS A 192 -20.45 -14.60 -2.59
N ASN A 193 -20.37 -13.80 -1.52
CA ASN A 193 -19.82 -14.16 -0.20
C ASN A 193 -18.28 -14.22 -0.10
N GLY A 194 -17.54 -13.67 -1.07
CA GLY A 194 -16.10 -13.45 -0.99
C GLY A 194 -15.70 -12.16 -0.25
N ALA A 195 -14.39 -11.88 -0.19
CA ALA A 195 -13.77 -10.76 0.54
C ALA A 195 -14.35 -9.37 0.21
N HIS A 196 -14.96 -9.20 -0.96
CA HIS A 196 -15.52 -7.96 -1.44
C HIS A 196 -17.05 -7.92 -1.40
N SER A 197 -17.73 -8.79 -0.64
CA SER A 197 -19.19 -8.94 -0.71
C SER A 197 -20.00 -7.77 -0.17
N GLY A 198 -19.46 -7.02 0.79
CA GLY A 198 -20.12 -5.80 1.30
C GLY A 198 -20.03 -4.63 0.32
N HIS A 199 -20.51 -3.47 0.73
CA HIS A 199 -20.37 -2.23 -0.01
C HIS A 199 -18.91 -1.92 -0.32
N VAL A 200 -18.61 -1.78 -1.60
CA VAL A 200 -17.29 -1.42 -2.10
C VAL A 200 -17.18 0.10 -2.17
N GLU A 201 -16.20 0.69 -1.47
CA GLU A 201 -15.93 2.13 -1.58
C GLU A 201 -15.45 2.48 -3.00
N MET A 202 -16.26 3.21 -3.76
CA MET A 202 -15.96 3.58 -5.16
C MET A 202 -15.16 4.88 -5.28
N GLY A 203 -14.86 5.54 -4.15
CA GLY A 203 -14.04 6.75 -4.07
C GLY A 203 -14.32 7.55 -2.81
N MET A 204 -13.54 8.60 -2.58
CA MET A 204 -13.59 9.40 -1.33
C MET A 204 -14.94 10.08 -1.05
N LEU A 205 -15.77 10.25 -2.09
CA LEU A 205 -17.09 10.87 -2.00
C LEU A 205 -18.23 9.84 -2.09
N ASP A 206 -17.93 8.55 -1.94
CA ASP A 206 -18.95 7.51 -1.99
C ASP A 206 -20.04 7.78 -0.95
N PRO A 207 -21.30 8.04 -1.36
CA PRO A 207 -22.37 8.42 -0.45
C PRO A 207 -22.69 7.37 0.62
N PHE A 208 -22.39 6.10 0.36
CA PHE A 208 -22.65 5.02 1.31
C PHE A 208 -21.56 4.92 2.37
N CYS A 209 -20.31 5.13 1.95
CA CYS A 209 -19.15 5.12 2.84
C CYS A 209 -18.99 6.44 3.60
N PHE A 210 -19.53 7.52 3.05
CA PHE A 210 -19.46 8.86 3.62
C PHE A 210 -20.26 8.95 4.92
N ARG A 211 -19.54 9.21 6.01
CA ARG A 211 -20.09 9.57 7.32
C ARG A 211 -19.21 10.68 7.92
N ILE A 212 -19.81 11.61 8.66
CA ILE A 212 -19.04 12.62 9.40
C ILE A 212 -18.22 11.90 10.49
N GLY A 213 -16.88 12.01 10.43
CA GLY A 213 -15.95 11.24 11.26
C GLY A 213 -15.37 10.04 10.51
N LYS A 214 -15.06 8.93 11.20
CA LYS A 214 -14.55 7.70 10.57
C LYS A 214 -15.58 7.15 9.56
N GLY A 215 -15.16 7.00 8.30
CA GLY A 215 -15.98 6.44 7.22
C GLY A 215 -16.57 5.07 7.56
N LYS A 216 -17.73 4.75 6.97
CA LYS A 216 -18.40 3.45 7.18
C LYS A 216 -17.66 2.32 6.46
N CYS A 217 -17.04 2.64 5.33
CA CYS A 217 -16.23 1.69 4.58
C CYS A 217 -14.77 1.84 4.94
N GLN A 218 -14.07 0.73 4.75
CA GLN A 218 -12.76 0.49 5.27
C GLN A 218 -12.04 -0.27 4.16
N VAL A 219 -11.24 0.45 3.35
CA VAL A 219 -10.35 -0.16 2.32
C VAL A 219 -9.00 -0.46 2.93
N PHE A 220 -8.58 -1.73 2.92
CA PHE A 220 -7.40 -2.21 3.63
C PHE A 220 -6.67 -3.29 2.84
N CYS A 221 -5.38 -3.47 3.14
CA CYS A 221 -4.68 -4.71 2.84
C CYS A 221 -4.68 -5.58 4.12
N PHE A 222 -5.26 -6.78 4.05
CA PHE A 222 -5.23 -7.77 5.12
C PHE A 222 -4.14 -8.81 4.87
N MET A 223 -3.59 -9.31 5.97
CA MET A 223 -2.87 -10.58 5.96
C MET A 223 -3.88 -11.72 6.01
N SER A 224 -3.68 -12.70 5.15
CA SER A 224 -4.22 -14.06 5.30
C SER A 224 -3.01 -15.00 5.38
N ASP A 225 -3.19 -16.30 5.61
CA ASP A 225 -2.06 -17.23 5.74
C ASP A 225 -1.73 -17.94 4.40
N ASN A 226 -0.46 -17.76 3.93
CA ASN A 226 0.32 -18.39 2.83
C ASN A 226 0.20 -18.06 1.31
N ASN A 227 1.14 -17.22 0.75
CA ASN A 227 1.62 -17.15 -0.66
C ASN A 227 2.05 -15.75 -1.24
N SER A 228 2.57 -14.79 -0.49
CA SER A 228 3.22 -13.58 -1.05
C SER A 228 4.48 -13.20 -0.25
N LEU A 229 5.37 -12.34 -0.77
CA LEU A 229 6.53 -11.83 -0.02
C LEU A 229 6.29 -10.37 0.36
N ILE A 230 6.48 -10.05 1.63
CA ILE A 230 6.35 -8.72 2.21
C ILE A 230 7.71 -8.27 2.70
N ILE A 231 8.00 -6.98 2.56
CA ILE A 231 9.18 -6.37 3.18
C ILE A 231 8.81 -5.83 4.56
N CYS A 232 9.59 -6.21 5.57
CA CYS A 232 9.57 -5.66 6.91
C CYS A 232 10.89 -4.90 7.13
N SER A 233 10.81 -3.61 7.46
CA SER A 233 12.01 -2.86 7.87
C SER A 233 12.02 -2.75 9.39
N TYR A 234 13.03 -3.31 10.04
CA TYR A 234 13.38 -2.97 11.41
C TYR A 234 14.74 -2.25 11.36
N PHE A 235 14.74 -0.93 11.50
CA PHE A 235 15.95 -0.12 11.72
C PHE A 235 15.94 0.41 13.15
#